data_AF-A0A7Y5QMQ1-F1
#
_entry.id   AF-A0A7Y5QMQ1-F1
#
_cell.length_a   1.000
_cell.length_b   1.000
_cell.length_c   1.000
_cell.angle_alpha   90.00
_cell.angle_beta   90.00
_cell.angle_gamma   90.00
#
_symmetry.space_group_name_H-M   'P 1'
#
loop_
_entity.id
_entity.type
_entity.pdbx_description
1 polymer ?
#
loop_
_entity_poly.entity_id
_entity_poly.type
_entity_poly.pdbx_seq_one_letter_code
_entity_poly.pdbx_strand_id
1 'polypeptide(L)'
;MTTAAPAPPPPSPSPSEVRDTADDLEAVASTPALRSALDFLGATVATAFDGADRKAIAHQRSFRVITMWATVCGILSILFSIGNLVATVLAAGTVADAFFFAQVVALVATAAAVLRGLFAYRHENWLLERCRAEQLRSAKFVHLLDPLIWSPDPVDRQAWEARVQAEVERVRAMRYEDILAIAGQSEVAGIATTPEATPPEPAAMDALATYYHRKRLAPQREYFLRVSLQRARVGARALPLFFFGAVFLEILQAVLTLAARAGGASRLETMGNLLSGAAIAIPAVWAGIRTQQGAFEG
;
A
#
# COMPACT_ATOMS: atom_id res chain seq x y z
N MET A 1 -17.94 4.18 18.37
CA MET A 1 -17.87 4.05 16.90
C MET A 1 -16.41 3.89 16.52
N THR A 2 -15.98 2.66 16.24
CA THR A 2 -14.63 2.36 15.75
C THR A 2 -14.60 2.68 14.27
N THR A 3 -13.93 3.76 13.87
CA THR A 3 -13.59 3.98 12.46
C THR A 3 -12.78 2.76 12.00
N ALA A 4 -13.34 1.99 11.07
CA ALA A 4 -12.61 0.89 10.47
C ALA A 4 -11.30 1.47 9.93
N ALA A 5 -10.17 0.86 10.31
CA ALA A 5 -8.88 1.27 9.78
C ALA A 5 -8.97 1.23 8.24
N PRO A 6 -8.45 2.26 7.53
CA PRO A 6 -8.49 2.27 6.08
C PRO A 6 -7.89 0.97 5.55
N ALA A 7 -8.60 0.33 4.61
CA ALA A 7 -8.11 -0.89 3.99
C ALA A 7 -6.71 -0.60 3.42
N PRO A 8 -5.71 -1.47 3.65
CA PRO A 8 -4.39 -1.28 3.06
C PRO A 8 -4.58 -1.22 1.54
N PRO A 9 -3.85 -0.33 0.85
CA PRO A 9 -4.05 -0.17 -0.56
C PRO A 9 -3.78 -1.48 -1.31
N PRO A 10 -4.51 -1.70 -2.42
CA PRO A 10 -4.25 -2.86 -3.26
C PRO A 10 -2.79 -2.80 -3.71
N PRO A 11 -2.14 -3.95 -3.86
CA PRO A 11 -0.72 -4.02 -4.16
C PRO A 11 -0.48 -3.33 -5.49
N SER A 12 0.75 -2.92 -5.76
CA SER A 12 1.16 -2.65 -7.13
C SER A 12 0.90 -3.92 -7.96
N PRO A 13 0.15 -3.85 -9.07
CA PRO A 13 -0.03 -5.00 -9.95
C PRO A 13 1.34 -5.44 -10.43
N SER A 14 1.53 -6.73 -10.68
CA SER A 14 2.76 -7.15 -11.33
C SER A 14 2.85 -6.43 -12.69
N PRO A 15 3.99 -5.79 -13.02
CA PRO A 15 4.19 -5.18 -14.35
C PRO A 15 3.92 -6.16 -15.51
N SER A 16 3.94 -7.47 -15.22
CA SER A 16 3.63 -8.55 -16.15
C SER A 16 2.17 -8.65 -16.61
N GLU A 17 1.21 -7.97 -15.96
CA GLU A 17 -0.20 -8.05 -16.36
C GLU A 17 -0.49 -7.23 -17.64
N VAL A 18 0.19 -6.10 -17.81
CA VAL A 18 -0.03 -5.20 -18.95
C VAL A 18 0.93 -5.50 -20.10
N ARG A 19 2.13 -5.97 -19.80
CA ARG A 19 3.10 -6.38 -20.83
C ARG A 19 2.88 -7.82 -21.27
N ASP A 20 2.86 -8.02 -22.56
CA ASP A 20 2.81 -9.34 -23.16
C ASP A 20 4.23 -9.89 -23.33
N THR A 21 4.45 -11.12 -22.85
CA THR A 21 5.71 -11.83 -23.06
C THR A 21 5.67 -12.53 -24.42
N ALA A 22 6.82 -13.01 -24.90
CA ALA A 22 6.88 -13.80 -26.13
C ALA A 22 5.94 -15.01 -26.08
N ASP A 23 5.94 -15.74 -24.96
CA ASP A 23 5.05 -16.89 -24.69
C ASP A 23 3.57 -16.49 -24.74
N ASP A 24 3.26 -15.24 -24.37
CA ASP A 24 1.88 -14.77 -24.42
C ASP A 24 1.39 -14.55 -25.84
N LEU A 25 2.24 -13.93 -26.66
CA LEU A 25 1.97 -13.68 -28.07
C LEU A 25 1.97 -14.97 -28.89
N GLU A 26 2.82 -15.94 -28.51
CA GLU A 26 2.85 -17.27 -29.12
C GLU A 26 1.56 -18.04 -28.81
N ALA A 27 1.06 -17.98 -27.57
CA ALA A 27 -0.18 -18.66 -27.17
C ALA A 27 -1.43 -18.18 -27.91
N VAL A 28 -1.40 -16.96 -28.48
CA VAL A 28 -2.49 -16.38 -29.29
C VAL A 28 -2.15 -16.32 -30.78
N ALA A 29 -1.04 -16.94 -31.21
CA ALA A 29 -0.57 -16.85 -32.59
C ALA A 29 -1.54 -17.46 -33.61
N SER A 30 -2.40 -18.39 -33.19
CA SER A 30 -3.48 -18.96 -34.01
C SER A 30 -4.59 -17.96 -34.34
N THR A 31 -4.62 -16.80 -33.68
CA THR A 31 -5.65 -15.76 -33.85
C THR A 31 -4.99 -14.44 -34.26
N PRO A 32 -4.74 -14.20 -35.56
CA PRO A 32 -3.97 -13.05 -36.04
C PRO A 32 -4.53 -11.69 -35.61
N ALA A 33 -5.87 -11.54 -35.59
CA ALA A 33 -6.56 -10.33 -35.16
C ALA A 33 -6.25 -9.99 -33.69
N LEU A 34 -6.32 -11.00 -32.81
CA LEU A 34 -6.02 -10.86 -31.38
C LEU A 34 -4.55 -10.49 -31.16
N ARG A 35 -3.63 -11.19 -31.84
CA ARG A 35 -2.19 -10.89 -31.78
C ARG A 35 -1.90 -9.45 -32.21
N SER A 36 -2.43 -9.03 -33.34
CA SER A 36 -2.27 -7.66 -33.84
C SER A 36 -2.87 -6.62 -32.88
N ALA A 37 -4.01 -6.90 -32.25
CA ALA A 37 -4.59 -6.02 -31.23
C ALA A 37 -3.67 -5.93 -30.00
N LEU A 38 -3.11 -7.05 -29.53
CA LEU A 38 -2.19 -7.09 -28.40
C LEU A 38 -0.89 -6.34 -28.67
N ASP A 39 -0.32 -6.47 -29.86
CA ASP A 39 0.88 -5.72 -30.26
C ASP A 39 0.62 -4.20 -30.21
N PHE A 40 -0.52 -3.75 -30.76
CA PHE A 40 -0.91 -2.34 -30.73
C PHE A 40 -1.18 -1.82 -29.30
N LEU A 41 -1.90 -2.60 -28.48
CA LEU A 41 -2.17 -2.27 -27.08
C LEU A 41 -0.88 -2.27 -26.25
N GLY A 42 0.06 -3.18 -26.55
CA GLY A 42 1.39 -3.20 -25.94
C GLY A 42 2.16 -1.92 -26.23
N ALA A 43 2.20 -1.48 -27.49
CA ALA A 43 2.88 -0.24 -27.88
C ALA A 43 2.23 1.00 -27.26
N THR A 44 0.90 1.04 -27.19
CA THR A 44 0.14 2.26 -26.81
C THR A 44 -0.18 2.28 -25.32
N VAL A 45 -0.93 1.29 -24.83
CA VAL A 45 -1.45 1.23 -23.45
C VAL A 45 -0.35 0.85 -22.46
N ALA A 46 0.49 -0.14 -22.78
CA ALA A 46 1.53 -0.58 -21.83
C ALA A 46 2.58 0.52 -21.58
N THR A 47 2.96 1.27 -22.61
CA THR A 47 3.87 2.43 -22.48
C THR A 47 3.27 3.51 -21.58
N ALA A 48 1.99 3.84 -21.76
CA ALA A 48 1.30 4.80 -20.89
C ALA A 48 1.20 4.29 -19.44
N PHE A 49 0.89 3.00 -19.28
CA PHE A 49 0.79 2.34 -17.99
C PHE A 49 2.12 2.38 -17.24
N ASP A 50 3.24 2.05 -17.89
CA ASP A 50 4.58 2.10 -17.29
C ASP A 50 4.94 3.51 -16.80
N GLY A 51 4.46 4.54 -17.50
CA GLY A 51 4.61 5.93 -17.08
C GLY A 51 3.89 6.23 -15.77
N ALA A 52 2.60 5.88 -15.69
CA ALA A 52 1.78 6.08 -14.50
C ALA A 52 2.25 5.22 -13.32
N ASP A 53 2.52 3.94 -13.54
CA ASP A 53 2.93 3.00 -12.50
C ASP A 53 4.29 3.37 -11.89
N ARG A 54 5.28 3.78 -12.69
CA ARG A 54 6.56 4.28 -12.16
C ARG A 54 6.39 5.49 -11.25
N LYS A 55 5.50 6.43 -11.61
CA LYS A 55 5.20 7.59 -10.77
C LYS A 55 4.49 7.18 -9.48
N ALA A 56 3.51 6.28 -9.57
CA ALA A 56 2.83 5.73 -8.40
C ALA A 56 3.82 5.06 -7.43
N ILE A 57 4.72 4.21 -7.93
CA ILE A 57 5.78 3.57 -7.14
C ILE A 57 6.72 4.60 -6.53
N ALA A 58 7.11 5.65 -7.27
CA ALA A 58 7.97 6.71 -6.75
C ALA A 58 7.31 7.45 -5.57
N HIS A 59 6.02 7.79 -5.70
CA HIS A 59 5.26 8.40 -4.61
C HIS A 59 5.12 7.46 -3.41
N GLN A 60 4.83 6.17 -3.62
CA GLN A 60 4.72 5.17 -2.56
C GLN A 60 6.05 4.99 -1.81
N ARG A 61 7.19 4.92 -2.52
CA ARG A 61 8.52 4.86 -1.91
C ARG A 61 8.80 6.09 -1.06
N SER A 62 8.52 7.28 -1.59
CA SER A 62 8.71 8.52 -0.83
C SER A 62 7.84 8.56 0.44
N PHE A 63 6.58 8.12 0.34
CA PHE A 63 5.69 8.03 1.50
C PHE A 63 6.22 7.03 2.53
N ARG A 64 6.61 5.83 2.11
CA ARG A 64 7.18 4.80 3.00
C ARG A 64 8.40 5.29 3.77
N VAL A 65 9.31 6.00 3.09
CA VAL A 65 10.49 6.59 3.75
C VAL A 65 10.10 7.64 4.79
N ILE A 66 9.17 8.54 4.46
CA ILE A 66 8.70 9.58 5.40
C ILE A 66 8.01 8.94 6.61
N THR A 67 7.10 7.99 6.39
CA THR A 67 6.38 7.29 7.46
C THR A 67 7.32 6.48 8.34
N MET A 68 8.33 5.83 7.75
CA MET A 68 9.37 5.12 8.51
C MET A 68 10.13 6.09 9.42
N TRP A 69 10.61 7.22 8.90
CA TRP A 69 11.31 8.22 9.71
C TRP A 69 10.42 8.83 10.80
N ALA A 70 9.17 9.17 10.48
CA ALA A 70 8.22 9.66 11.47
C ALA A 70 7.98 8.66 12.60
N THR A 71 7.85 7.36 12.26
CA THR A 71 7.65 6.28 13.23
C THR A 71 8.87 6.09 14.12
N VAL A 72 10.07 6.04 13.53
CA VAL A 72 11.34 5.88 14.27
C VAL A 72 11.57 7.06 15.20
N CYS A 73 11.44 8.29 14.72
CA CYS A 73 11.58 9.49 15.54
C CYS A 73 10.53 9.55 16.67
N GLY A 74 9.28 9.15 16.38
CA GLY A 74 8.21 9.08 17.37
C GLY A 74 8.51 8.07 18.49
N ILE A 75 8.96 6.86 18.14
CA ILE A 75 9.40 5.86 19.13
C ILE A 75 10.55 6.42 19.96
N LEU A 76 11.59 6.97 19.32
CA LEU A 76 12.75 7.53 20.03
C LEU A 76 12.35 8.66 20.98
N SER A 77 11.42 9.53 20.58
CA SER A 77 10.90 10.61 21.44
C SER A 77 10.23 10.06 22.70
N ILE A 78 9.43 9.00 22.58
CA ILE A 78 8.82 8.31 23.73
C ILE A 78 9.90 7.69 24.61
N LEU A 79 10.87 6.98 24.03
CA LEU A 79 11.96 6.35 24.78
C LEU A 79 12.81 7.38 25.53
N PHE A 80 13.13 8.51 24.92
CA PHE A 80 13.85 9.60 25.60
C PHE A 80 13.02 10.25 26.70
N SER A 81 11.70 10.39 26.51
CA SER A 81 10.80 10.87 27.58
C SER A 81 10.80 9.93 28.78
N ILE A 82 10.81 8.60 28.55
CA ILE A 82 10.90 7.59 29.60
C ILE A 82 12.28 7.64 30.27
N GLY A 83 13.35 7.74 29.48
CA GLY A 83 14.72 7.87 29.99
C GLY A 83 14.91 9.10 30.87
N ASN A 84 14.36 10.25 30.46
CA ASN A 84 14.37 11.49 31.24
C ASN A 84 13.64 11.33 32.58
N LEU A 85 12.45 10.71 32.57
CA LEU A 85 11.68 10.44 33.78
C LEU A 85 12.48 9.57 34.77
N VAL A 86 13.07 8.48 34.29
CA VAL A 86 13.91 7.59 35.12
C VAL A 86 15.15 8.33 35.64
N ALA A 87 15.85 9.09 34.81
CA ALA A 87 17.05 9.83 35.21
C ALA A 87 16.74 10.89 36.28
N THR A 88 15.59 11.58 36.15
CA THR A 88 15.11 12.55 37.13
C THR A 88 14.82 11.88 38.47
N VAL A 89 14.14 10.73 38.47
CA VAL A 89 13.87 9.95 39.69
C VAL A 89 15.14 9.44 40.36
N LEU A 90 16.18 9.12 39.58
CA LEU A 90 17.48 8.68 40.10
C LEU A 90 18.42 9.84 40.50
N ALA A 91 17.94 11.09 40.48
CA ALA A 91 18.72 12.29 40.77
C ALA A 91 20.01 12.43 39.90
N ALA A 92 19.98 11.89 38.69
CA ALA A 92 21.10 11.94 37.74
C ALA A 92 21.02 13.20 36.86
N GLY A 93 21.21 14.38 37.46
CA GLY A 93 20.91 15.69 36.84
C GLY A 93 21.49 15.90 35.43
N THR A 94 22.79 15.66 35.23
CA THR A 94 23.43 15.83 33.90
C THR A 94 22.92 14.85 32.84
N VAL A 95 22.53 13.65 33.26
CA VAL A 95 21.96 12.63 32.38
C VAL A 95 20.52 12.99 32.01
N ALA A 96 19.75 13.55 32.95
CA ALA A 96 18.40 14.05 32.70
C ALA A 96 18.40 15.18 31.68
N ASP A 97 19.31 16.16 31.80
CA ASP A 97 19.44 17.27 30.84
C ASP A 97 19.74 16.78 29.42
N ALA A 98 20.62 15.77 29.28
CA ALA A 98 20.94 15.16 28.00
C ALA A 98 19.73 14.43 27.37
N PHE A 99 18.98 13.66 28.17
CA PHE A 99 17.75 13.01 27.70
C PHE A 99 16.68 14.02 27.31
N PHE A 100 16.53 15.10 28.08
CA PHE A 100 15.60 16.18 27.75
C PHE A 100 15.94 16.84 26.42
N PHE A 101 17.22 17.19 26.19
CA PHE A 101 17.64 17.76 24.91
C PHE A 101 17.39 16.79 23.74
N ALA A 102 17.76 15.50 23.90
CA ALA A 102 17.49 14.47 22.90
C ALA A 102 16.00 14.29 22.62
N GLN A 103 15.15 14.35 23.66
CA GLN A 103 13.70 14.32 23.55
C GLN A 103 13.17 15.49 22.73
N VAL A 104 13.61 16.72 23.01
CA VAL A 104 13.20 17.91 22.26
C VAL A 104 13.58 17.79 20.79
N VAL A 105 14.80 17.36 20.48
CA VAL A 105 15.25 17.13 19.10
C VAL A 105 14.40 16.06 18.40
N ALA A 106 14.16 14.92 19.05
CA ALA A 106 13.32 13.85 18.51
C ALA A 106 11.87 14.29 18.29
N LEU A 107 11.32 15.10 19.20
CA LEU A 107 9.97 15.66 19.09
C LEU A 107 9.87 16.62 17.91
N VAL A 108 10.82 17.56 17.78
CA VAL A 108 10.89 18.50 16.65
C VAL A 108 11.04 17.75 15.33
N ALA A 109 11.91 16.73 15.27
CA ALA A 109 12.08 15.89 14.10
C ALA A 109 10.79 15.12 13.74
N THR A 110 10.08 14.60 14.74
CA THR A 110 8.79 13.92 14.55
C THR A 110 7.74 14.89 14.03
N ALA A 111 7.60 16.06 14.65
CA ALA A 111 6.67 17.09 14.22
C ALA A 111 6.97 17.56 12.78
N ALA A 112 8.24 17.79 12.44
CA ALA A 112 8.65 18.13 11.09
C ALA A 112 8.34 17.02 10.08
N ALA A 113 8.55 15.75 10.43
CA ALA A 113 8.22 14.61 9.58
C ALA A 113 6.70 14.47 9.37
N VAL A 114 5.90 14.65 10.43
CA VAL A 114 4.44 14.62 10.37
C VAL A 114 3.91 15.79 9.55
N LEU A 115 4.37 17.02 9.80
CA LEU A 115 3.97 18.20 9.01
C LEU A 115 4.37 18.04 7.55
N ARG A 116 5.58 17.55 7.26
CA ARG A 116 5.99 17.22 5.89
C ARG A 116 5.08 16.15 5.28
N GLY A 117 4.65 15.16 6.05
CA GLY A 117 3.69 14.14 5.61
C GLY A 117 2.30 14.72 5.31
N LEU A 118 1.82 15.64 6.15
CA LEU A 118 0.52 16.30 6.04
C LEU A 118 0.48 17.29 4.86
N PHE A 119 1.52 18.13 4.72
CA PHE A 119 1.64 19.13 3.66
C PHE A 119 2.06 18.52 2.33
N ALA A 120 2.67 17.34 2.34
CA ALA A 120 2.79 16.57 1.14
C ALA A 120 1.38 16.11 0.75
N TYR A 121 0.72 16.88 -0.13
CA TYR A 121 -0.35 16.48 -1.07
C TYR A 121 0.04 15.26 -1.96
N ARG A 122 0.96 14.43 -1.50
CA ARG A 122 1.47 13.20 -2.09
C ARG A 122 0.41 12.10 -2.09
N HIS A 123 -0.57 12.14 -1.19
CA HIS A 123 -1.64 11.13 -1.22
C HIS A 123 -2.48 11.29 -2.49
N GLU A 124 -2.83 12.52 -2.86
CA GLU A 124 -3.60 12.81 -4.08
C GLU A 124 -2.85 12.38 -5.34
N ASN A 125 -1.57 12.75 -5.44
CA ASN A 125 -0.74 12.39 -6.61
C ASN A 125 -0.50 10.88 -6.70
N TRP A 126 -0.26 10.21 -5.57
CA TRP A 126 -0.14 8.75 -5.54
C TRP A 126 -1.44 8.07 -5.96
N LEU A 127 -2.58 8.48 -5.40
CA LEU A 127 -3.90 7.96 -5.76
C LEU A 127 -4.21 8.21 -7.24
N LEU A 128 -3.86 9.38 -7.77
CA LEU A 128 -4.04 9.74 -9.17
C LEU A 128 -3.26 8.83 -10.10
N GLU A 129 -1.96 8.72 -9.90
CA GLU A 129 -1.14 7.88 -10.77
C GLU A 129 -1.50 6.40 -10.63
N ARG A 130 -1.90 5.95 -9.43
CA ARG A 130 -2.44 4.61 -9.21
C ARG A 130 -3.76 4.41 -9.97
N CYS A 131 -4.70 5.34 -9.89
CA CYS A 131 -5.97 5.29 -10.59
C CYS A 131 -5.76 5.27 -12.11
N ARG A 132 -4.88 6.11 -12.65
CA ARG A 132 -4.52 6.10 -14.07
C ARG A 132 -3.95 4.75 -14.51
N ALA A 133 -3.05 4.16 -13.73
CA ALA A 133 -2.50 2.83 -14.02
C ALA A 133 -3.59 1.74 -13.98
N GLU A 134 -4.54 1.82 -13.03
CA GLU A 134 -5.70 0.94 -12.97
C GLU A 134 -6.62 1.09 -14.18
N GLN A 135 -6.94 2.31 -14.58
CA GLN A 135 -7.78 2.62 -15.74
C GLN A 135 -7.13 2.14 -17.05
N LEU A 136 -5.84 2.40 -17.25
CA LEU A 136 -5.11 1.93 -18.44
C LEU A 136 -5.08 0.40 -18.53
N ARG A 137 -4.88 -0.27 -17.39
CA ARG A 137 -4.91 -1.73 -17.36
C ARG A 137 -6.30 -2.28 -17.67
N SER A 138 -7.35 -1.68 -17.12
CA SER A 138 -8.73 -2.04 -17.46
C SER A 138 -9.03 -1.78 -18.94
N ALA A 139 -8.59 -0.65 -19.49
CA ALA A 139 -8.76 -0.28 -20.88
C ALA A 139 -8.18 -1.33 -21.83
N LYS A 140 -7.00 -1.91 -21.52
CA LYS A 140 -6.44 -3.02 -22.30
C LYS A 140 -7.46 -4.15 -22.49
N PHE A 141 -8.04 -4.64 -21.41
CA PHE A 141 -8.96 -5.78 -21.47
C PHE A 141 -10.33 -5.41 -22.03
N VAL A 142 -10.83 -4.20 -21.75
CA VAL A 142 -12.09 -3.70 -22.35
C VAL A 142 -11.96 -3.62 -23.87
N HIS A 143 -10.85 -3.09 -24.39
CA HIS A 143 -10.65 -2.97 -25.83
C HIS A 143 -10.36 -4.30 -26.53
N LEU A 144 -9.91 -5.34 -25.80
CA LEU A 144 -9.84 -6.71 -26.34
C LEU A 144 -11.21 -7.38 -26.48
N LEU A 145 -12.24 -6.83 -25.83
CA LEU A 145 -13.63 -7.28 -25.97
C LEU A 145 -14.40 -6.46 -27.03
N ASP A 146 -13.78 -5.43 -27.61
CA ASP A 146 -14.42 -4.59 -28.63
C ASP A 146 -14.62 -5.41 -29.92
N PRO A 147 -15.85 -5.56 -30.44
CA PRO A 147 -16.10 -6.35 -31.63
C PRO A 147 -15.35 -5.87 -32.88
N LEU A 148 -14.98 -4.59 -32.94
CA LEU A 148 -14.27 -4.02 -34.09
C LEU A 148 -12.90 -4.68 -34.33
N ILE A 149 -12.28 -5.28 -33.31
CA ILE A 149 -11.00 -5.97 -33.51
C ILE A 149 -11.13 -7.24 -34.36
N TRP A 150 -12.34 -7.80 -34.43
CA TRP A 150 -12.65 -9.01 -35.18
C TRP A 150 -13.17 -8.72 -36.59
N SER A 151 -13.43 -7.44 -36.90
CA SER A 151 -13.86 -7.04 -38.23
C SER A 151 -12.70 -7.18 -39.22
N PRO A 152 -12.94 -7.77 -40.41
CA PRO A 152 -11.94 -7.79 -41.47
C PRO A 152 -11.78 -6.42 -42.15
N ASP A 153 -12.67 -5.44 -41.88
CA ASP A 153 -12.63 -4.12 -42.50
C ASP A 153 -11.49 -3.25 -41.88
N PRO A 154 -10.54 -2.75 -42.70
CA PRO A 154 -9.51 -1.82 -42.24
C PRO A 154 -10.06 -0.53 -41.60
N VAL A 155 -11.25 -0.07 -42.00
CA VAL A 155 -11.89 1.14 -41.45
C VAL A 155 -12.29 0.91 -39.99
N ASP A 156 -12.87 -0.26 -39.70
CA ASP A 156 -13.22 -0.66 -38.33
C ASP A 156 -11.98 -0.77 -37.45
N ARG A 157 -10.90 -1.34 -38.00
CA ARG A 157 -9.62 -1.41 -37.30
C ARG A 157 -9.08 -0.03 -36.95
N GLN A 158 -9.06 0.89 -37.91
CA GLN A 158 -8.61 2.27 -37.68
C GLN A 158 -9.49 2.99 -36.65
N ALA A 159 -10.81 2.78 -36.70
CA ALA A 159 -11.74 3.34 -35.73
C ALA A 159 -11.49 2.80 -34.31
N TRP A 160 -11.21 1.51 -34.17
CA TRP A 160 -10.81 0.90 -32.88
C TRP A 160 -9.50 1.50 -32.36
N GLU A 161 -8.46 1.61 -33.20
CA GLU A 161 -7.17 2.19 -32.80
C GLU A 161 -7.33 3.64 -32.32
N ALA A 162 -8.14 4.43 -33.03
CA ALA A 162 -8.45 5.81 -32.63
C ALA A 162 -9.17 5.88 -31.28
N ARG A 163 -10.09 4.95 -30.98
CA ARG A 163 -10.76 4.87 -29.67
C ARG A 163 -9.77 4.54 -28.55
N VAL A 164 -8.90 3.56 -28.78
CA VAL A 164 -7.85 3.19 -27.81
C VAL A 164 -6.96 4.40 -27.51
N GLN A 165 -6.52 5.13 -28.53
CA GLN A 165 -5.69 6.33 -28.35
C GLN A 165 -6.44 7.42 -27.59
N ALA A 166 -7.69 7.70 -27.94
CA ALA A 166 -8.52 8.69 -27.25
C ALA A 166 -8.70 8.33 -25.77
N GLU A 167 -8.91 7.05 -25.46
CA GLU A 167 -9.03 6.56 -24.08
C GLU A 167 -7.72 6.71 -23.30
N VAL A 168 -6.58 6.39 -23.92
CA VAL A 168 -5.26 6.60 -23.29
C VAL A 168 -5.02 8.08 -22.99
N GLU A 169 -5.32 8.98 -23.92
CA GLU A 169 -5.19 10.43 -23.70
C GLU A 169 -6.18 10.94 -22.64
N ARG A 170 -7.42 10.44 -22.63
CA ARG A 170 -8.39 10.73 -21.57
C ARG A 170 -7.85 10.35 -20.20
N VAL A 171 -7.31 9.13 -20.05
CA VAL A 171 -6.74 8.68 -18.78
C VAL A 171 -5.51 9.48 -18.39
N ARG A 172 -4.65 9.85 -19.34
CA ARG A 172 -3.49 10.75 -19.08
C ARG A 172 -3.93 12.12 -18.58
N ALA A 173 -5.02 12.65 -19.14
CA ALA A 173 -5.55 13.96 -18.79
C ALA A 173 -6.33 13.99 -17.45
N MET A 174 -6.65 12.82 -16.86
CA MET A 174 -7.36 12.75 -15.58
C MET A 174 -6.67 13.56 -14.48
N ARG A 175 -7.45 14.20 -13.62
CA ARG A 175 -7.02 14.93 -12.43
C ARG A 175 -7.59 14.28 -11.18
N TYR A 176 -7.19 14.78 -10.00
CA TYR A 176 -7.62 14.21 -8.73
C TYR A 176 -9.14 14.31 -8.53
N GLU A 177 -9.77 15.39 -9.01
CA GLU A 177 -11.21 15.58 -8.96
C GLU A 177 -11.97 14.50 -9.73
N ASP A 178 -11.39 14.01 -10.83
CA ASP A 178 -11.99 12.92 -11.61
C ASP A 178 -12.00 11.61 -10.82
N ILE A 179 -10.99 11.37 -9.97
CA ILE A 179 -10.97 10.19 -9.08
C ILE A 179 -12.09 10.29 -8.05
N LEU A 180 -12.29 11.47 -7.46
CA LEU A 180 -13.36 11.68 -6.48
C LEU A 180 -14.73 11.48 -7.13
N ALA A 181 -14.91 11.94 -8.36
CA ALA A 181 -16.11 11.69 -9.14
C ALA A 181 -16.33 10.19 -9.40
N ILE A 182 -15.29 9.46 -9.81
CA ILE A 182 -15.36 8.00 -10.04
C ILE A 182 -15.65 7.26 -8.74
N ALA A 183 -15.00 7.62 -7.63
CA ALA A 183 -15.20 6.97 -6.33
C ALA A 183 -16.60 7.23 -5.74
N GLY A 184 -17.22 8.37 -6.08
CA GLY A 184 -18.58 8.71 -5.68
C GLY A 184 -19.66 7.97 -6.47
N GLN A 185 -19.33 7.41 -7.64
CA GLN A 185 -20.26 6.61 -8.43
C GLN A 185 -20.31 5.19 -7.84
N SER A 186 -21.42 4.85 -7.18
CA SER A 186 -21.66 3.49 -6.66
C SER A 186 -21.99 2.47 -7.75
N GLU A 187 -22.31 2.94 -8.96
CA GLU A 187 -22.60 2.07 -10.09
C GLU A 187 -21.29 1.72 -10.81
N VAL A 188 -21.01 0.41 -10.90
CA VAL A 188 -20.03 -0.11 -11.84
C VAL A 188 -20.46 0.38 -13.21
N ALA A 189 -19.65 1.22 -13.85
CA ALA A 189 -19.94 1.78 -15.17
C ALA A 189 -20.49 0.65 -16.06
N GLY A 190 -21.74 0.82 -16.50
CA GLY A 190 -22.47 -0.22 -17.21
C GLY A 190 -21.63 -0.73 -18.37
N ILE A 191 -21.64 -2.06 -18.59
CA ILE A 191 -21.01 -2.67 -19.75
C ILE A 191 -21.62 -1.97 -20.97
N ALA A 192 -20.82 -1.15 -21.66
CA ALA A 192 -21.29 -0.44 -22.83
C ALA A 192 -21.91 -1.48 -23.77
N THR A 193 -23.17 -1.28 -24.15
CA THR A 193 -23.84 -2.13 -25.13
C THR A 193 -23.03 -2.03 -26.41
N THR A 194 -22.35 -3.12 -26.75
CA THR A 194 -21.53 -3.21 -27.94
C THR A 194 -22.41 -3.08 -29.19
N PRO A 195 -21.94 -2.38 -30.23
CA PRO A 195 -22.65 -2.35 -31.51
C PRO A 195 -22.92 -3.77 -32.01
N GLU A 196 -24.01 -3.96 -32.76
CA GLU A 196 -24.23 -5.20 -33.51
C GLU A 196 -23.06 -5.40 -34.46
N ALA A 197 -22.19 -6.34 -34.11
CA ALA A 197 -21.00 -6.67 -34.87
C ALA A 197 -20.93 -8.17 -35.04
N THR A 198 -20.23 -8.59 -36.09
CA THR A 198 -20.03 -10.01 -36.39
C THR A 198 -19.42 -10.69 -35.17
N PRO A 199 -20.07 -11.74 -34.62
CA PRO A 199 -19.55 -12.43 -33.46
C PRO A 199 -18.18 -13.04 -33.81
N PRO A 200 -17.20 -12.98 -32.89
CA PRO A 200 -15.91 -13.60 -33.10
C PRO A 200 -16.03 -15.12 -33.28
N GLU A 201 -15.09 -15.69 -34.02
CA GLU A 201 -14.98 -17.15 -34.15
C GLU A 201 -14.81 -17.79 -32.75
N PRO A 202 -15.46 -18.94 -32.46
CA PRO A 202 -15.35 -19.58 -31.15
C PRO A 202 -13.91 -19.83 -30.69
N ALA A 203 -13.02 -20.24 -31.61
CA ALA A 203 -11.60 -20.44 -31.32
C ALA A 203 -10.90 -19.16 -30.85
N ALA A 204 -11.26 -18.00 -31.43
CA ALA A 204 -10.72 -16.70 -31.03
C ALA A 204 -11.20 -16.29 -29.62
N MET A 205 -12.44 -16.64 -29.27
CA MET A 205 -12.97 -16.44 -27.92
C MET A 205 -12.31 -17.32 -26.88
N ASP A 206 -12.07 -18.60 -27.18
CA ASP A 206 -11.32 -19.48 -26.29
C ASP A 206 -9.89 -18.99 -26.08
N ALA A 207 -9.24 -18.50 -27.13
CA ALA A 207 -7.91 -17.88 -27.05
C ALA A 207 -7.92 -16.63 -26.16
N LEU A 208 -8.89 -15.73 -26.35
CA LEU A 208 -9.04 -14.53 -25.53
C LEU A 208 -9.33 -14.86 -24.07
N ALA A 209 -10.22 -15.82 -23.80
CA ALA A 209 -10.56 -16.25 -22.45
C ALA A 209 -9.35 -16.88 -21.73
N THR A 210 -8.60 -17.72 -22.43
CA THR A 210 -7.36 -18.33 -21.92
C THR A 210 -6.32 -17.26 -21.61
N TYR A 211 -6.13 -16.32 -22.53
CA TYR A 211 -5.24 -15.18 -22.36
C TYR A 211 -5.65 -14.34 -21.13
N TYR A 212 -6.94 -14.00 -21.00
CA TYR A 212 -7.46 -13.22 -19.87
C TYR A 212 -7.27 -13.95 -18.53
N HIS A 213 -7.58 -15.25 -18.47
CA HIS A 213 -7.38 -16.04 -17.26
C HIS A 213 -5.91 -16.03 -16.81
N ARG A 214 -4.98 -16.27 -17.76
CA ARG A 214 -3.54 -16.29 -17.48
C ARG A 214 -3.01 -14.91 -17.07
N LYS A 215 -3.42 -13.85 -17.77
CA LYS A 215 -2.88 -12.50 -17.54
C LYS A 215 -3.49 -11.75 -16.39
N ARG A 216 -4.77 -12.02 -16.08
CA ARG A 216 -5.52 -11.23 -15.10
C ARG A 216 -5.90 -12.04 -13.88
N LEU A 217 -6.64 -13.13 -14.07
CA LEU A 217 -7.28 -13.83 -12.96
C LEU A 217 -6.28 -14.63 -12.12
N ALA A 218 -5.35 -15.34 -12.77
CA ALA A 218 -4.37 -16.16 -12.06
C ALA A 218 -3.43 -15.33 -11.16
N PRO A 219 -2.80 -14.22 -11.65
CA PRO A 219 -1.98 -13.35 -10.79
C PRO A 219 -2.78 -12.73 -9.64
N GLN A 220 -4.02 -12.29 -9.89
CA GLN A 220 -4.88 -11.74 -8.84
C GLN A 220 -5.19 -12.76 -7.75
N ARG A 221 -5.55 -13.99 -8.14
CA ARG A 221 -5.80 -15.08 -7.20
C ARG A 221 -4.58 -15.38 -6.34
N GLU A 222 -3.42 -15.55 -6.98
CA GLU A 222 -2.16 -15.82 -6.29
C GLU A 222 -1.79 -14.69 -5.32
N TYR A 223 -2.01 -13.44 -5.73
CA TYR A 223 -1.82 -12.29 -4.86
C TYR A 223 -2.72 -12.35 -3.62
N PHE A 224 -4.04 -12.52 -3.78
CA PHE A 224 -4.96 -12.56 -2.66
C PHE A 224 -4.65 -13.74 -1.71
N LEU A 225 -4.26 -14.88 -2.25
CA LEU A 225 -3.78 -16.02 -1.45
C LEU A 225 -2.54 -15.63 -0.63
N ARG A 226 -1.51 -15.05 -1.26
CA ARG A 226 -0.29 -14.61 -0.57
C ARG A 226 -0.58 -13.61 0.55
N VAL A 227 -1.42 -12.62 0.30
CA VAL A 227 -1.81 -11.63 1.32
C VAL A 227 -2.58 -12.27 2.46
N SER A 228 -3.52 -13.15 2.17
CA SER A 228 -4.28 -13.85 3.22
C SER A 228 -3.37 -14.66 4.15
N LEU A 229 -2.37 -15.35 3.57
CA LEU A 229 -1.38 -16.11 4.33
C LEU A 229 -0.43 -15.21 5.12
N GLN A 230 -0.01 -14.07 4.55
CA GLN A 230 0.87 -13.13 5.24
C GLN A 230 0.17 -12.46 6.43
N ARG A 231 -1.08 -12.01 6.26
CA ARG A 231 -1.90 -11.45 7.34
C ARG A 231 -2.13 -12.46 8.48
N ALA A 232 -2.36 -13.73 8.14
CA ALA A 232 -2.51 -14.79 9.13
C ALA A 232 -1.24 -15.00 9.98
N ARG A 233 -0.05 -14.74 9.44
CA ARG A 233 1.23 -14.94 10.14
C ARG A 233 1.60 -13.79 11.09
N VAL A 234 1.43 -12.54 10.65
CA VAL A 234 2.07 -11.38 11.30
C VAL A 234 1.18 -10.71 12.36
N GLY A 235 -0.15 -10.70 12.20
CA GLY A 235 -1.03 -9.90 13.05
C GLY A 235 -1.58 -10.60 14.31
N ALA A 236 -1.87 -11.90 14.24
CA ALA A 236 -2.68 -12.55 15.28
C ALA A 236 -1.88 -13.00 16.52
N ARG A 237 -0.62 -13.40 16.35
CA ARG A 237 0.16 -14.06 17.42
C ARG A 237 1.02 -13.13 18.25
N ALA A 238 1.51 -12.04 17.65
CA ALA A 238 2.39 -11.10 18.35
C ALA A 238 1.62 -10.14 19.25
N LEU A 239 0.40 -9.74 18.88
CA LEU A 239 -0.39 -8.77 19.64
C LEU A 239 -0.66 -9.20 21.09
N PRO A 240 -1.07 -10.45 21.38
CA PRO A 240 -1.19 -10.93 22.76
C PRO A 240 0.14 -10.87 23.52
N LEU A 241 1.27 -11.21 22.88
CA LEU A 241 2.58 -11.24 23.54
C LEU A 241 3.02 -9.85 24.01
N PHE A 242 2.89 -8.81 23.17
CA PHE A 242 3.23 -7.44 23.56
C PHE A 242 2.30 -6.89 24.64
N PHE A 243 0.99 -7.19 24.54
CA PHE A 243 0.01 -6.77 25.55
C PHE A 243 0.24 -7.46 26.89
N PHE A 244 0.30 -8.79 26.92
CA PHE A 244 0.52 -9.55 28.15
C PHE A 244 1.91 -9.33 28.72
N GLY A 245 2.93 -9.10 27.87
CA GLY A 245 4.26 -8.71 28.31
C GLY A 245 4.25 -7.38 29.07
N ALA A 246 3.57 -6.35 28.55
CA ALA A 246 3.44 -5.07 29.24
C ALA A 246 2.68 -5.22 30.57
N VAL A 247 1.57 -5.95 30.59
CA VAL A 247 0.80 -6.23 31.82
C VAL A 247 1.65 -6.98 32.86
N PHE A 248 2.42 -7.97 32.43
CA PHE A 248 3.31 -8.72 33.32
C PHE A 248 4.38 -7.84 33.94
N LEU A 249 4.98 -6.92 33.17
CA LEU A 249 5.97 -5.98 33.69
C LEU A 249 5.36 -5.00 34.70
N GLU A 250 4.14 -4.50 34.47
CA GLU A 250 3.42 -3.66 35.45
C GLU A 250 3.13 -4.42 36.75
N ILE A 251 2.71 -5.69 36.67
CA ILE A 251 2.50 -6.53 37.86
C ILE A 251 3.83 -6.72 38.61
N LEU A 252 4.92 -7.04 37.90
CA LEU A 252 6.23 -7.23 38.50
C LEU A 252 6.74 -5.93 39.16
N GLN A 253 6.54 -4.78 38.52
CA GLN A 253 6.84 -3.47 39.07
C GLN A 253 6.08 -3.22 40.37
N ALA A 254 4.77 -3.46 40.40
CA ALA A 254 3.94 -3.29 41.59
C ALA A 254 4.44 -4.16 42.76
N VAL A 255 4.80 -5.42 42.50
CA VAL A 255 5.37 -6.33 43.50
C VAL A 255 6.71 -5.81 44.04
N LEU A 256 7.61 -5.36 43.17
CA LEU A 256 8.90 -4.80 43.59
C LEU A 256 8.74 -3.52 44.42
N THR A 257 7.81 -2.64 44.05
CA THR A 257 7.51 -1.42 44.80
C THR A 257 6.96 -1.74 46.20
N LEU A 258 6.08 -2.74 46.32
CA LEU A 258 5.58 -3.19 47.62
C LEU A 258 6.70 -3.79 48.48
N ALA A 259 7.56 -4.62 47.90
CA ALA A 259 8.71 -5.20 48.60
C ALA A 259 9.72 -4.13 49.05
N ALA A 260 9.99 -3.13 48.21
CA ALA A 260 10.85 -2.00 48.53
C ALA A 260 10.32 -1.20 49.73
N ARG A 261 9.01 -0.94 49.77
CA ARG A 261 8.35 -0.24 50.88
C ARG A 261 8.40 -1.02 52.20
N ALA A 262 8.30 -2.33 52.14
CA ALA A 262 8.37 -3.19 53.33
C ALA A 262 9.80 -3.36 53.87
N GLY A 263 10.81 -3.44 52.98
CA GLY A 263 12.19 -3.73 53.35
C GLY A 263 13.16 -2.54 53.37
N GLY A 264 12.71 -1.33 53.01
CA GLY A 264 13.56 -0.13 52.94
C GLY A 264 14.70 -0.21 51.90
N ALA A 265 14.60 -1.12 50.93
CA ALA A 265 15.69 -1.41 50.00
C ALA A 265 15.62 -0.50 48.77
N SER A 266 16.43 0.56 48.77
CA SER A 266 16.53 1.54 47.65
C SER A 266 16.84 0.90 46.28
N ARG A 267 17.56 -0.24 46.24
CA ARG A 267 17.83 -0.98 44.99
C ARG A 267 16.55 -1.53 44.34
N LEU A 268 15.57 -1.97 45.14
CA LEU A 268 14.31 -2.52 44.63
C LEU A 268 13.44 -1.41 44.02
N GLU A 269 13.49 -0.21 44.59
CA GLU A 269 12.80 0.97 44.05
C GLU A 269 13.37 1.38 42.68
N THR A 270 14.70 1.46 42.55
CA THR A 270 15.38 1.70 41.27
C THR A 270 14.99 0.67 40.21
N MET A 271 14.96 -0.62 40.58
CA MET A 271 14.57 -1.69 39.66
C MET A 271 13.10 -1.60 39.26
N GLY A 272 12.20 -1.25 40.19
CA GLY A 272 10.79 -1.00 39.89
C GLY A 272 10.59 0.15 38.90
N ASN A 273 11.34 1.24 39.06
CA ASN A 273 11.26 2.39 38.14
C ASN A 273 11.74 2.03 36.72
N LEU A 274 12.80 1.22 36.60
CA LEU A 274 13.26 0.71 35.30
C LEU A 274 12.22 -0.19 34.63
N LEU A 275 11.55 -1.07 35.38
CA LEU A 275 10.49 -1.93 34.85
C LEU A 275 9.27 -1.13 34.39
N SER A 276 8.88 -0.07 35.11
CA SER A 276 7.80 0.84 34.67
C SER A 276 8.17 1.49 33.33
N GLY A 277 9.41 1.97 33.19
CA GLY A 277 9.88 2.52 31.92
C GLY A 277 9.80 1.49 30.78
N ALA A 278 10.20 0.24 31.02
CA ALA A 278 10.09 -0.83 30.04
C ALA A 278 8.64 -1.16 29.68
N ALA A 279 7.74 -1.19 30.67
CA ALA A 279 6.32 -1.47 30.47
C ALA A 279 5.63 -0.42 29.59
N ILE A 280 6.00 0.85 29.72
CA ILE A 280 5.48 1.95 28.88
C ILE A 280 6.10 1.92 27.47
N ALA A 281 7.37 1.54 27.34
CA ALA A 281 8.08 1.47 26.06
C ALA A 281 7.52 0.39 25.13
N ILE A 282 7.09 -0.75 25.68
CA ILE A 282 6.62 -1.91 24.91
C ILE A 282 5.41 -1.57 24.00
N PRO A 283 4.30 -0.99 24.51
CA PRO A 283 3.17 -0.58 23.68
C PRO A 283 3.55 0.44 22.61
N ALA A 284 4.47 1.37 22.91
CA ALA A 284 4.94 2.38 21.96
C ALA A 284 5.72 1.75 20.79
N VAL A 285 6.65 0.84 21.09
CA VAL A 285 7.39 0.08 20.08
C VAL A 285 6.43 -0.76 19.24
N TRP A 286 5.47 -1.44 19.88
CA TRP A 286 4.46 -2.24 19.18
C TRP A 286 3.57 -1.39 18.27
N ALA A 287 3.10 -0.22 18.73
CA ALA A 287 2.33 0.71 17.93
C ALA A 287 3.12 1.18 16.70
N GLY A 288 4.42 1.43 16.85
CA GLY A 288 5.30 1.77 15.74
C GLY A 288 5.51 0.62 14.75
N ILE A 289 5.75 -0.61 15.22
CA ILE A 289 5.82 -1.81 14.37
C ILE A 289 4.53 -1.96 13.56
N ARG A 290 3.37 -1.80 14.20
CA ARG A 290 2.07 -1.90 13.52
C ARG A 290 1.86 -0.80 12.49
N THR A 291 2.25 0.42 12.82
CA THR A 291 2.18 1.57 11.89
C THR A 291 3.07 1.33 10.68
N GLN A 292 4.26 0.79 10.89
CA GLN A 292 5.16 0.39 9.83
C GLN A 292 4.54 -0.72 8.97
N GLN A 293 4.06 -1.81 9.57
CA GLN A 293 3.41 -2.90 8.83
C GLN A 293 2.25 -2.38 7.98
N GLY A 294 1.38 -1.53 8.53
CA GLY A 294 0.29 -0.91 7.76
C GLY A 294 0.76 -0.07 6.58
N ALA A 295 1.90 0.62 6.71
CA ALA A 295 2.47 1.42 5.63
C ALA A 295 3.19 0.61 4.53
N PHE A 296 3.64 -0.61 4.84
CA PHE A 296 4.38 -1.47 3.91
C PHE A 296 3.55 -2.63 3.33
N GLU A 297 2.44 -2.99 3.95
CA GLU A 297 1.48 -3.99 3.45
C GLU A 297 0.56 -3.45 2.35
N GLY A 298 0.58 -2.13 2.14
CA GLY A 298 -0.10 -1.41 1.06
C GLY A 298 0.79 -1.11 -0.13
#